data_AF-A0A493U294-F1
#
_entry.id   AF-A0A493U294-F1
#
_cell.length_a   1.000
_cell.length_b   1.000
_cell.length_c   1.000
_cell.angle_alpha   90.00
_cell.angle_beta   90.00
_cell.angle_gamma   90.00
#
_symmetry.space_group_name_H-M   'P 1'
#
loop_
_entity.id
_entity.type
_entity.pdbx_description
1 polymer ?
#
loop_
_entity_poly.entity_id
_entity_poly.type
_entity_poly.pdbx_seq_one_letter_code
_entity_poly.pdbx_strand_id
1 'polypeptide(L)'
;MLLECGMQEEGLFRVAPSASKLKKLKAALDCCVVDVQEYSADPHAIAGALKSYLRELPEPLMTFELYEEWIQASKSSQAPGPIKWGVSCRV
;
A
#
# COMPACT_ATOMS: atom_id res chain seq x y z
N MET A 1 -0.71 -6.76 -13.25
CA MET A 1 0.36 -7.31 -12.38
C MET A 1 -0.12 -7.68 -10.98
N LEU A 2 -0.27 -6.75 -10.02
CA LEU A 2 -0.66 -7.13 -8.65
C LEU A 2 -2.06 -7.72 -8.56
N LEU A 3 -3.02 -7.15 -9.29
CA LEU A 3 -4.41 -7.64 -9.32
C LEU A 3 -4.55 -9.00 -10.02
N GLU A 4 -3.63 -9.35 -10.91
CA GLU A 4 -3.67 -10.58 -11.70
C GLU A 4 -2.87 -11.72 -11.06
N CYS A 5 -1.72 -11.41 -10.45
CA CYS A 5 -0.77 -12.41 -9.95
C CYS A 5 -0.48 -12.30 -8.44
N GLY A 6 -0.71 -11.13 -7.83
CA GLY A 6 -0.34 -10.88 -6.43
C GLY A 6 -1.45 -11.17 -5.42
N MET A 7 -2.70 -11.37 -5.86
CA MET A 7 -3.85 -11.49 -4.96
C MET A 7 -3.85 -12.74 -4.08
N GLN A 8 -3.15 -13.80 -4.49
CA GLN A 8 -2.99 -15.02 -3.72
C GLN A 8 -1.69 -15.03 -2.86
N GLU A 9 -0.88 -13.97 -2.96
CA GLU A 9 0.39 -13.89 -2.22
C GLU A 9 0.14 -13.56 -0.75
N GLU A 10 0.67 -14.40 0.14
CA GLU A 10 0.51 -14.21 1.57
C GLU A 10 1.25 -12.96 2.06
N GLY A 11 0.55 -12.10 2.80
CA GLY A 11 1.17 -10.90 3.36
C GLY A 11 1.58 -9.88 2.31
N LEU A 12 0.89 -9.84 1.16
CA LEU A 12 0.98 -8.73 0.23
C LEU A 12 0.80 -7.39 0.96
N PHE A 13 1.63 -6.40 0.63
CA PHE A 13 1.75 -5.10 1.33
C PHE A 13 2.26 -5.14 2.78
N ARG A 14 2.24 -6.28 3.47
CA ARG A 14 2.77 -6.44 4.83
C ARG A 14 4.24 -6.85 4.84
N VAL A 15 4.62 -7.85 4.04
CA VAL A 15 6.00 -8.36 3.94
C VAL A 15 6.88 -7.33 3.24
N ALA A 16 8.09 -7.15 3.77
CA ALA A 16 9.09 -6.26 3.17
C ALA A 16 9.81 -6.98 2.02
N PRO A 17 9.91 -6.37 0.83
CA PRO A 17 10.65 -6.95 -0.27
C PRO A 17 12.16 -6.82 -0.09
N SER A 18 12.92 -7.53 -0.93
CA SER A 18 14.36 -7.33 -1.03
C SER A 18 14.70 -5.89 -1.43
N ALA A 19 15.51 -5.22 -0.61
CA ALA A 19 15.91 -3.82 -0.83
C ALA A 19 16.65 -3.62 -2.16
N SER A 20 17.45 -4.59 -2.59
CA SER A 20 18.20 -4.52 -3.86
C SER A 20 17.27 -4.60 -5.07
N LYS A 21 16.30 -5.52 -5.05
CA LYS A 21 15.28 -5.65 -6.11
C LYS A 21 14.38 -4.42 -6.16
N LEU A 22 13.94 -3.93 -5.00
CA LEU A 22 13.13 -2.73 -4.89
C LEU A 22 13.83 -1.50 -5.49
N LYS A 23 15.12 -1.30 -5.17
CA LYS A 23 15.91 -0.18 -5.72
C LYS A 23 16.06 -0.28 -7.24
N LYS A 24 16.32 -1.48 -7.77
CA LYS A 24 16.40 -1.70 -9.22
C LYS A 24 15.07 -1.44 -9.92
N LEU A 25 13.97 -1.96 -9.37
CA LEU A 25 12.62 -1.75 -9.90
C LEU A 25 12.25 -0.27 -9.93
N LYS A 26 12.54 0.47 -8.85
CA LYS A 26 12.32 1.92 -8.81
C LYS A 26 13.09 2.65 -9.90
N ALA A 27 14.39 2.38 -10.04
CA ALA A 27 15.20 3.00 -11.09
C ALA A 27 14.69 2.67 -12.50
N ALA A 28 14.21 1.44 -12.73
CA ALA A 28 13.61 1.05 -14.01
C ALA A 28 12.28 1.79 -14.27
N LEU A 29 11.45 1.98 -13.24
CA LEU A 29 10.22 2.77 -13.31
C LEU A 29 10.52 4.23 -13.64
N ASP A 30 11.50 4.84 -12.95
CA ASP A 30 11.93 6.23 -13.17
C ASP A 30 12.42 6.45 -14.61
N CYS A 31 13.05 5.44 -15.21
CA CYS A 31 13.54 5.47 -16.59
C CYS A 31 12.51 4.98 -17.64
N CYS A 32 11.30 4.60 -17.23
CA CYS A 32 10.25 4.03 -18.09
C CYS A 32 10.67 2.77 -18.90
N VAL A 33 11.61 1.98 -18.38
CA VAL A 33 12.16 0.76 -19.02
C VAL A 33 11.79 -0.52 -18.25
N VAL A 34 10.61 -0.53 -17.62
CA VAL A 34 10.18 -1.69 -16.83
C VAL A 34 9.72 -2.82 -17.74
N ASP A 35 10.44 -3.93 -17.69
CA ASP A 35 9.95 -5.20 -18.22
C ASP A 35 8.96 -5.82 -17.23
N VAL A 36 7.68 -5.77 -17.60
CA VAL A 36 6.56 -6.31 -16.82
C VAL A 36 6.73 -7.81 -16.53
N GLN A 37 7.38 -8.57 -17.40
CA GLN A 37 7.53 -10.02 -17.20
C GLN A 37 8.58 -10.36 -16.13
N GLU A 38 9.63 -9.55 -16.00
CA GLU A 38 10.71 -9.79 -15.03
C GLU A 38 10.23 -9.62 -13.57
N TYR A 39 9.35 -8.65 -13.33
CA TYR A 39 8.91 -8.32 -11.97
C TYR A 39 7.63 -9.04 -11.52
N SER A 40 6.95 -9.77 -12.41
CA SER A 40 5.76 -10.57 -12.05
C SER A 40 6.10 -11.72 -11.07
N ALA A 41 7.38 -12.11 -11.02
CA ALA A 41 7.90 -13.13 -10.11
C ALA A 41 8.05 -12.67 -8.64
N ASP A 42 7.98 -11.36 -8.36
CA ASP A 42 8.13 -10.84 -6.99
C ASP A 42 7.04 -9.79 -6.69
N PRO A 43 5.81 -10.22 -6.36
CA PRO A 43 4.70 -9.31 -6.07
C PRO A 43 4.99 -8.41 -4.86
N HIS A 44 5.81 -8.85 -3.90
CA HIS A 44 6.23 -8.01 -2.78
C HIS A 44 7.10 -6.83 -3.23
N ALA A 45 7.97 -7.03 -4.22
CA ALA A 45 8.78 -5.95 -4.78
C ALA A 45 7.91 -4.88 -5.45
N ILE A 46 6.90 -5.29 -6.23
CA ILE A 46 5.95 -4.36 -6.87
C ILE A 46 5.12 -3.62 -5.81
N ALA A 47 4.58 -4.34 -4.82
CA ALA A 47 3.85 -3.73 -3.71
C ALA A 47 4.72 -2.75 -2.92
N GLY A 48 6.01 -3.07 -2.73
CA GLY A 48 6.98 -2.18 -2.12
C GLY A 48 7.25 -0.91 -2.94
N ALA A 49 7.40 -1.05 -4.26
CA ALA A 49 7.62 0.08 -5.16
C ALA A 49 6.42 1.04 -5.14
N LEU A 50 5.20 0.50 -5.21
CA LEU A 50 3.97 1.28 -5.08
C LEU A 50 3.89 2.02 -3.74
N LYS A 51 4.20 1.35 -2.63
CA LYS A 51 4.26 2.00 -1.30
C LYS A 51 5.34 3.08 -1.24
N SER A 52 6.47 2.89 -1.91
CA SER A 52 7.54 3.89 -1.95
C SER A 52 7.07 5.13 -2.71
N TYR A 53 6.46 4.94 -3.89
CA TYR A 53 5.91 6.02 -4.70
C TYR A 53 4.94 6.88 -3.91
N LEU A 54 3.94 6.28 -3.24
CA LEU A 54 2.96 7.02 -2.45
C LEU A 54 3.57 7.83 -1.29
N ARG A 55 4.71 7.36 -0.73
CA ARG A 55 5.42 8.06 0.37
C ARG A 55 6.36 9.16 -0.13
N GLU A 56 6.80 9.07 -1.38
CA GLU A 56 7.75 10.01 -2.00
C GLU A 56 7.04 11.16 -2.72
N LEU A 57 5.71 11.14 -2.79
CA LEU A 57 4.93 12.26 -3.31
C LEU A 57 5.21 13.54 -2.50
N PRO A 58 5.29 14.71 -3.15
CA PRO A 58 5.51 15.99 -2.48
C PRO A 58 4.36 16.34 -1.52
N GLU A 59 3.17 15.83 -1.80
CA GLU A 59 1.99 15.91 -0.95
C GLU A 59 1.46 14.48 -0.71
N PRO A 60 1.07 14.11 0.53
CA PRO A 60 0.48 12.81 0.79
C PRO A 60 -0.82 12.65 0.00
N LEU A 61 -1.17 11.42 -0.34
CA LEU A 61 -2.39 11.10 -1.09
C LEU A 61 -3.66 11.67 -0.42
N MET A 62 -3.69 11.74 0.91
CA MET A 62 -4.82 12.28 1.68
C MET A 62 -4.72 13.80 1.94
N THR A 63 -3.78 14.49 1.28
CA THR A 63 -3.49 15.94 1.35
C THR A 63 -3.16 16.44 2.77
N PHE A 64 -2.50 17.59 2.86
CA PHE A 64 -2.29 18.22 4.16
C PHE A 64 -3.51 19.00 4.63
N GLU A 65 -4.23 19.63 3.68
CA GLU A 65 -5.38 20.49 3.96
C GLU A 65 -6.52 19.73 4.64
N LEU A 66 -6.79 18.50 4.17
CA LEU A 66 -7.89 17.68 4.68
C LEU A 66 -7.52 16.84 5.90
N TYR A 67 -6.29 16.93 6.42
CA TYR A 67 -5.82 16.04 7.48
C TYR A 67 -6.70 16.10 8.73
N GLU A 68 -7.05 17.30 9.19
CA GLU A 68 -7.93 17.47 10.35
C GLU A 68 -9.33 16.90 10.13
N GLU A 69 -9.87 17.04 8.91
CA GLU A 69 -11.17 16.50 8.53
C GLU A 69 -11.15 14.96 8.54
N TRP A 70 -10.07 14.34 8.04
CA TRP A 70 -9.88 12.90 8.12
C TRP A 70 -9.80 12.39 9.56
N ILE A 71 -9.09 13.11 10.44
CA ILE A 71 -8.99 12.76 11.85
C ILE A 71 -10.33 12.92 12.56
N GLN A 72 -11.08 13.99 12.29
CA GLN A 72 -12.42 14.20 12.82
C GLN A 72 -13.39 13.10 12.36
N ALA A 73 -13.36 12.75 11.06
CA ALA A 73 -14.16 11.66 10.51
C ALA A 73 -13.85 10.32 11.19
N SER A 74 -12.57 10.01 11.47
CA SER A 74 -12.18 8.78 12.18
C SER A 74 -12.71 8.70 13.62
N LYS A 75 -12.96 9.85 14.26
CA LYS A 75 -13.52 9.96 15.62
C LYS A 75 -15.04 9.94 15.62
N SER A 76 -15.66 10.27 14.49
CA SER A 76 -17.11 10.23 14.35
C SER A 76 -17.58 8.78 14.36
N SER A 77 -18.01 8.32 15.52
CA SER A 77 -18.66 7.03 15.74
C SER A 77 -20.09 7.05 15.20
N GLN A 78 -20.27 7.45 13.95
CA GLN A 78 -21.53 7.21 13.26
C GLN A 78 -21.46 5.83 12.61
N ALA A 79 -21.32 4.81 13.45
CA ALA A 79 -21.66 3.46 13.06
C ALA A 79 -23.18 3.46 12.79
N PRO A 80 -23.64 3.08 11.58
CA PRO A 80 -25.05 2.77 11.39
C PRO A 80 -25.38 1.52 12.21
N GLY A 81 -25.79 1.72 13.47
CA GLY A 81 -26.20 0.65 14.39
C GLY A 81 -25.10 -0.35 14.76
N PRO A 82 -25.36 -1.25 15.71
CA PRO A 82 -24.41 -2.26 16.13
C PRO A 82 -24.25 -3.31 15.04
N ILE A 83 -23.20 -3.21 14.23
CA ILE A 83 -22.67 -4.35 13.49
C ILE A 83 -21.96 -5.22 14.54
N LYS A 84 -22.51 -6.41 14.82
CA LYS A 84 -21.91 -7.39 15.73
C LYS A 84 -20.61 -7.94 15.14
N TRP A 85 -19.51 -7.18 15.19
CA TRP A 85 -18.18 -7.75 15.01
C TRP A 85 -17.71 -8.29 16.36
N GLY A 86 -18.05 -9.55 16.62
CA GLY A 86 -17.61 -10.26 17.80
C GLY A 86 -16.12 -10.52 17.75
N VAL A 87 -15.30 -9.62 18.29
CA VAL A 87 -14.01 -9.93 18.93
C VAL A 87 -13.63 -8.76 19.83
N SER A 88 -13.68 -9.02 21.14
CA SER A 88 -13.15 -8.14 22.17
C SER A 88 -11.63 -8.23 22.14
N CYS A 89 -10.96 -7.26 21.52
CA CYS A 89 -9.55 -6.99 21.79
C CYS A 89 -9.48 -6.14 23.06
N ARG A 90 -9.31 -6.81 24.20
CA ARG A 90 -8.87 -6.19 25.44
C ARG A 90 -7.37 -5.91 25.29
N VAL A 91 -6.99 -4.64 25.46
CA VAL A 91 -5.59 -4.23 25.68
C VAL A 91 -5.00 -4.92 26.89
#